data_AF-A0A2U8FNE2-F1
#
_entry.id   AF-A0A2U8FNE2-F1
#
_cell.length_a   1.000
_cell.length_b   1.000
_cell.length_c   1.000
_cell.angle_alpha   90.00
_cell.angle_beta   90.00
_cell.angle_gamma   90.00
#
_symmetry.space_group_name_H-M   'P 1'
#
loop_
_entity.id
_entity.type
_entity.pdbx_description
1 polymer ?
#
loop_
_entity_poly.entity_id
_entity_poly.type
_entity_poly.pdbx_seq_one_letter_code
_entity_poly.pdbx_strand_id
1 'polypeptide(L)'
;MVYATVAKQQPHLHFLAGETNGYAGWDGWVECSYEEHLEFRAHKSVWELSTDRNYEQKFKRDYRSACTKALPNGWRKADTIYVGLTMWSVTPIALAKIKAEIIKKNGNPWAGVVLLAADDVLQWLEKLPSVEDWATVEFRAGVGRFGKALEHWFSSWAKQTTPHVSTELLSCGRDLTPLVGAFKTESGPSAALQCDSQDEAVALVYCAMQTLPEDEARLLLANALVVTNEDFADSLADEEPPANGLQTVVLTPPATVHQNRLVQAGYRVIRALGRVDDAVGVLQFERASVRDFAAALASDHMSVSPADAEIQARSAGCSVSIWHIRNLFQRAAQPGLPAWAVSPSDAVIAAVFAGAWVDVSEKDVTLLASIAGMPGAQIESVLTPFALGPTPLLERVGVNRLIIAPTEPPRL
;
A
#
# COMPACT_ATOMS: atom_id res chain seq x y z
N MET A 1 13.97 4.81 1.35
CA MET A 1 14.64 6.02 0.82
C MET A 1 15.42 5.79 -0.48
N VAL A 2 16.48 4.96 -0.51
CA VAL A 2 17.22 4.67 -1.76
C VAL A 2 16.29 4.08 -2.85
N TYR A 3 15.56 3.01 -2.56
CA TYR A 3 14.56 2.45 -3.48
C TYR A 3 13.53 3.48 -3.98
N ALA A 4 13.16 4.45 -3.14
CA ALA A 4 12.18 5.47 -3.48
C ALA A 4 12.75 6.62 -4.35
N THR A 5 14.07 6.77 -4.42
CA THR A 5 14.75 7.84 -5.19
C THR A 5 15.35 7.37 -6.51
N VAL A 6 15.69 6.08 -6.62
CA VAL A 6 16.26 5.47 -7.84
C VAL A 6 15.33 4.42 -8.45
N ALA A 7 14.01 4.63 -8.29
CA ALA A 7 12.95 3.70 -8.64
C ALA A 7 13.08 3.12 -10.08
N LYS A 8 13.50 3.92 -11.06
CA LYS A 8 13.60 3.47 -12.45
C LYS A 8 14.82 2.58 -12.77
N GLN A 9 15.69 2.32 -11.80
CA GLN A 9 17.06 1.85 -12.04
C GLN A 9 17.45 0.57 -11.28
N GLN A 10 16.48 -0.09 -10.62
CA GLN A 10 16.62 -1.37 -9.88
C GLN A 10 17.95 -1.47 -9.09
N PRO A 11 18.10 -0.71 -7.98
CA PRO A 11 19.35 -0.70 -7.25
C PRO A 11 19.63 -2.03 -6.56
N HIS A 12 20.87 -2.52 -6.67
CA HIS A 12 21.44 -3.49 -5.76
C HIS A 12 22.06 -2.73 -4.59
N LEU A 13 21.61 -3.03 -3.37
CA LEU A 13 22.13 -2.37 -2.18
C LEU A 13 22.35 -3.34 -1.04
N HIS A 14 23.28 -2.97 -0.18
CA HIS A 14 23.55 -3.65 1.07
C HIS A 14 23.85 -2.60 2.12
N PHE A 15 23.08 -2.57 3.19
CA PHE A 15 23.34 -1.73 4.35
C PHE A 15 23.28 -2.59 5.60
N LEU A 16 24.25 -2.41 6.48
CA LEU A 16 24.25 -3.06 7.79
C LEU A 16 23.12 -2.46 8.64
N ALA A 17 22.47 -3.32 9.43
CA ALA A 17 21.39 -2.93 10.31
C ALA A 17 21.40 -3.78 11.61
N GLY A 18 20.89 -3.20 12.69
CA GLY A 18 20.78 -3.87 13.99
C GLY A 18 22.13 -4.30 14.56
N GLU A 19 22.22 -5.56 14.98
CA GLU A 19 23.43 -6.13 15.62
C GLU A 19 24.63 -6.28 14.67
N THR A 20 24.41 -6.13 13.36
CA THR A 20 25.45 -6.29 12.33
C THR A 20 26.31 -5.04 12.13
N ASN A 21 25.97 -3.90 12.76
CA ASN A 21 26.70 -2.64 12.70
C ASN A 21 28.12 -2.70 13.31
N GLY A 22 28.52 -3.83 13.89
CA GLY A 22 29.85 -4.09 14.44
C GLY A 22 30.81 -4.84 13.50
N TYR A 23 30.37 -5.28 12.32
CA TYR A 23 31.23 -6.02 11.40
C TYR A 23 32.25 -5.11 10.70
N ALA A 24 33.45 -5.65 10.47
CA ALA A 24 34.48 -4.96 9.71
C ALA A 24 34.05 -4.84 8.24
N GLY A 25 33.93 -3.62 7.74
CA GLY A 25 33.47 -3.40 6.37
C GLY A 25 32.89 -2.00 6.19
N TRP A 26 32.33 -1.74 5.01
CA TRP A 26 31.54 -0.55 4.75
C TRP A 26 30.19 -0.65 5.47
N ASP A 27 29.64 0.47 5.93
CA ASP A 27 28.31 0.48 6.54
C ASP A 27 27.22 0.20 5.50
N GLY A 28 27.48 0.56 4.24
CA GLY A 28 26.71 0.08 3.12
C GLY A 28 27.31 0.36 1.75
N TRP A 29 26.66 -0.13 0.71
CA TRP A 29 26.98 0.16 -0.68
C TRP A 29 25.72 0.09 -1.56
N VAL A 30 25.77 0.79 -2.67
CA VAL A 30 24.71 0.84 -3.68
C VAL A 30 25.34 0.72 -5.06
N GLU A 31 24.80 -0.17 -5.88
CA GLU A 31 25.02 -0.27 -7.32
C GLU A 31 23.70 -0.10 -8.04
N CYS A 32 23.68 0.78 -9.03
CA CYS A 32 22.46 1.13 -9.74
C CYS A 32 22.80 1.40 -11.20
N SER A 33 22.00 0.89 -12.13
CA SER A 33 22.27 1.06 -13.56
C SER A 33 21.22 1.95 -14.19
N TYR A 34 21.64 2.91 -14.98
CA TYR A 34 20.74 3.84 -15.65
C TYR A 34 21.13 4.07 -17.09
N GLU A 35 20.11 4.35 -17.90
CA GLU A 35 20.31 4.77 -19.28
C GLU A 35 20.45 6.29 -19.32
N GLU A 36 21.57 6.75 -19.87
CA GLU A 36 21.83 8.16 -20.13
C GLU A 36 22.30 8.29 -21.57
N HIS A 37 21.58 9.06 -22.38
CA HIS A 37 21.89 9.26 -23.80
C HIS A 37 22.04 7.93 -24.60
N LEU A 38 21.16 6.95 -24.33
CA LEU A 38 21.18 5.60 -24.95
C LEU A 38 22.40 4.74 -24.55
N GLU A 39 23.17 5.17 -23.55
CA GLU A 39 24.26 4.39 -22.96
C GLU A 39 23.88 3.92 -21.55
N PHE A 40 24.07 2.64 -21.26
CA PHE A 40 23.93 2.11 -19.90
C PHE A 40 25.15 2.47 -19.07
N ARG A 41 24.94 3.24 -17.99
CA ARG A 41 25.95 3.58 -17.00
C ARG A 41 25.67 2.88 -15.67
N ALA A 42 26.71 2.32 -15.08
CA ALA A 42 26.66 1.82 -13.71
C ALA A 42 27.12 2.91 -12.73
N HIS A 43 26.27 3.22 -11.76
CA HIS A 43 26.60 4.03 -10.60
C HIS A 43 26.96 3.13 -9.44
N LYS A 44 28.12 3.37 -8.82
CA LYS A 44 28.59 2.61 -7.65
C LYS A 44 28.90 3.58 -6.54
N SER A 45 28.37 3.32 -5.34
CA SER A 45 28.69 4.10 -4.15
C SER A 45 28.93 3.22 -2.94
N VAL A 46 29.86 3.64 -2.08
CA VAL A 46 30.13 3.03 -0.77
C VAL A 46 29.89 4.06 0.32
N TRP A 47 29.32 3.61 1.43
CA TRP A 47 28.76 4.47 2.47
C TRP A 47 29.43 4.22 3.82
N GLU A 48 29.78 5.30 4.50
CA GLU A 48 30.15 5.35 5.92
C GLU A 48 29.13 6.25 6.63
N LEU A 49 28.43 5.70 7.62
CA LEU A 49 27.36 6.32 8.38
C LEU A 49 27.86 6.61 9.80
N SER A 50 27.59 7.80 10.34
CA SER A 50 28.01 8.11 11.70
C SER A 50 27.05 8.94 12.53
N THR A 51 26.90 8.53 13.79
CA THR A 51 26.25 9.28 14.86
C THR A 51 27.25 10.01 15.76
N ASP A 52 28.55 10.00 15.45
CA ASP A 52 29.60 10.63 16.24
C ASP A 52 29.43 12.17 16.24
N ARG A 53 29.40 12.77 17.44
CA ARG A 53 29.30 14.22 17.61
C ARG A 53 30.47 14.97 17.00
N ASN A 54 31.65 14.36 16.96
CA ASN A 54 32.83 14.95 16.33
C ASN A 54 32.89 14.57 14.84
N TYR A 55 31.84 14.97 14.11
CA TYR A 55 31.63 14.60 12.71
C TYR A 55 32.82 14.97 11.82
N GLU A 56 33.49 16.10 12.07
CA GLU A 56 34.65 16.52 11.28
C GLU A 56 35.84 15.55 11.41
N GLN A 57 36.18 15.16 12.65
CA GLN A 57 37.25 14.19 12.86
C GLN A 57 36.86 12.81 12.34
N LYS A 58 35.58 12.43 12.49
CA LYS A 58 35.03 11.19 11.96
C LYS A 58 35.17 11.12 10.43
N PHE A 59 34.71 12.12 9.69
CA PHE A 59 34.87 12.17 8.22
C PHE A 59 36.34 12.07 7.81
N LYS A 60 37.23 12.80 8.49
CA LYS A 60 38.69 12.75 8.21
C LYS A 60 39.27 11.36 8.43
N ARG A 61 38.86 10.66 9.50
CA ARG A 61 39.30 9.30 9.83
C ARG A 61 38.76 8.27 8.84
N ASP A 62 37.45 8.31 8.58
CA ASP A 62 36.77 7.31 7.76
C ASP A 62 37.21 7.40 6.31
N TYR A 63 37.33 8.62 5.75
CA TYR A 63 37.87 8.78 4.40
C TYR A 63 39.30 8.25 4.26
N ARG A 64 40.15 8.48 5.28
CA ARG A 64 41.51 7.95 5.27
C ARG A 64 41.50 6.43 5.26
N SER A 65 40.65 5.80 6.07
CA SER A 65 40.49 4.34 6.09
C SER A 65 39.95 3.83 4.75
N ALA A 66 38.96 4.52 4.18
CA ALA A 66 38.35 4.25 2.89
C ALA A 66 39.40 4.18 1.76
N CYS A 67 40.44 5.02 1.78
CA CYS A 67 41.53 4.98 0.78
C CYS A 67 42.27 3.64 0.73
N THR A 68 42.29 2.84 1.80
CA THR A 68 42.94 1.52 1.84
C THR A 68 41.97 0.35 2.01
N LYS A 69 40.70 0.63 2.33
CA LYS A 69 39.65 -0.37 2.50
C LYS A 69 39.39 -1.13 1.20
N ALA A 70 39.15 -2.43 1.32
CA ALA A 70 38.73 -3.29 0.21
C ALA A 70 37.33 -2.89 -0.27
N LEU A 71 37.11 -2.92 -1.57
CA LEU A 71 35.81 -2.68 -2.19
C LEU A 71 35.07 -4.00 -2.43
N PRO A 72 33.75 -3.97 -2.71
CA PRO A 72 33.06 -5.12 -3.27
C PRO A 72 33.79 -5.72 -4.47
N ASN A 73 33.63 -7.02 -4.68
CA ASN A 73 34.40 -7.74 -5.69
C ASN A 73 34.21 -7.12 -7.09
N GLY A 74 35.31 -6.89 -7.81
CA GLY A 74 35.30 -6.27 -9.14
C GLY A 74 35.09 -4.75 -9.18
N TRP A 75 34.94 -4.07 -8.03
CA TRP A 75 34.80 -2.62 -7.99
C TRP A 75 36.16 -1.91 -7.91
N ARG A 76 36.24 -0.70 -8.49
CA ARG A 76 37.44 0.14 -8.50
C ARG A 76 37.08 1.52 -7.97
N LYS A 77 37.95 2.11 -7.13
CA LYS A 77 37.74 3.44 -6.55
C LYS A 77 37.49 4.50 -7.62
N ALA A 78 38.25 4.46 -8.72
CA ALA A 78 38.13 5.39 -9.84
C ALA A 78 36.74 5.43 -10.50
N ASP A 79 35.93 4.38 -10.31
CA ASP A 79 34.56 4.25 -10.85
C ASP A 79 33.51 4.18 -9.72
N THR A 80 33.89 4.49 -8.48
CA THR A 80 33.02 4.42 -7.30
C THR A 80 33.01 5.76 -6.56
N ILE A 81 31.84 6.16 -6.07
CA ILE A 81 31.66 7.34 -5.24
C ILE A 81 31.76 6.95 -3.76
N TYR A 82 32.59 7.66 -3.02
CA TYR A 82 32.60 7.59 -1.57
C TYR A 82 31.53 8.52 -1.00
N VAL A 83 30.68 8.00 -0.13
CA VAL A 83 29.67 8.75 0.60
C VAL A 83 29.95 8.68 2.09
N GLY A 84 30.19 9.83 2.70
CA GLY A 84 30.23 9.97 4.15
C GLY A 84 28.94 10.65 4.61
N LEU A 85 28.25 10.09 5.60
CA LEU A 85 27.03 10.68 6.15
C LEU A 85 27.12 10.81 7.67
N THR A 86 26.69 11.96 8.17
CA THR A 86 26.54 12.20 9.62
C THR A 86 25.08 12.43 9.98
N MET A 87 24.66 11.93 11.15
CA MET A 87 23.33 12.17 11.75
C MET A 87 23.24 13.49 12.52
N TRP A 88 24.22 14.38 12.35
CA TRP A 88 24.21 15.74 12.90
C TRP A 88 23.89 16.76 11.80
N SER A 89 23.24 17.85 12.17
CA SER A 89 23.04 18.99 11.27
C SER A 89 24.38 19.68 11.01
N VAL A 90 24.69 19.94 9.74
CA VAL A 90 25.93 20.58 9.31
C VAL A 90 25.64 21.44 8.09
N THR A 91 26.06 22.71 8.13
CA THR A 91 25.84 23.61 6.99
C THR A 91 26.56 23.10 5.72
N PRO A 92 25.99 23.34 4.52
CA PRO A 92 26.62 22.95 3.25
C PRO A 92 28.04 23.51 3.07
N ILE A 93 28.29 24.74 3.56
CA ILE A 93 29.61 25.38 3.50
C ILE A 93 30.64 24.61 4.35
N ALA A 94 30.24 24.17 5.55
CA ALA A 94 31.13 23.39 6.42
C ALA A 94 31.44 22.02 5.81
N LEU A 95 30.44 21.32 5.26
CA LEU A 95 30.67 20.05 4.55
C LEU A 95 31.62 20.22 3.35
N ALA A 96 31.43 21.27 2.55
CA ALA A 96 32.30 21.57 1.41
C ALA A 96 33.75 21.84 1.84
N LYS A 97 33.94 22.58 2.94
CA LYS A 97 35.27 22.82 3.51
C LYS A 97 35.93 21.53 3.98
N ILE A 98 35.20 20.68 4.72
CA ILE A 98 35.70 19.39 5.20
C ILE A 98 36.09 18.49 4.03
N LYS A 99 35.23 18.38 3.00
CA LYS A 99 35.51 17.62 1.77
C LYS A 99 36.79 18.11 1.10
N ALA A 100 36.94 19.42 0.91
CA ALA A 100 38.12 20.01 0.28
C ALA A 100 39.41 19.73 1.07
N GLU A 101 39.36 19.85 2.40
CA GLU A 101 40.52 19.55 3.28
C GLU A 101 40.92 18.08 3.22
N ILE A 102 39.95 17.16 3.26
CA ILE A 102 40.19 15.72 3.21
C ILE A 102 40.83 15.33 1.87
N ILE A 103 40.27 15.82 0.75
CA ILE A 103 40.80 15.55 -0.59
C ILE A 103 42.22 16.13 -0.73
N LYS A 104 42.44 17.38 -0.29
CA LYS A 104 43.76 18.03 -0.36
C LYS A 104 44.81 17.26 0.44
N LYS A 105 44.46 16.71 1.60
CA LYS A 105 45.40 16.04 2.50
C LYS A 105 45.72 14.60 2.09
N ASN A 106 44.75 13.86 1.53
CA ASN A 106 44.88 12.42 1.29
C ASN A 106 44.85 12.05 -0.21
N GLY A 107 44.62 13.01 -1.11
CA GLY A 107 44.32 12.75 -2.51
C GLY A 107 42.87 12.29 -2.72
N ASN A 108 42.47 12.13 -3.99
CA ASN A 108 41.18 11.56 -4.36
C ASN A 108 41.34 10.37 -5.32
N PRO A 109 41.25 9.13 -4.83
CA PRO A 109 41.20 7.95 -5.67
C PRO A 109 39.78 7.63 -6.20
N TRP A 110 38.76 8.38 -5.76
CA TRP A 110 37.35 8.09 -6.02
C TRP A 110 36.83 8.82 -7.26
N ALA A 111 35.85 8.23 -7.95
CA ALA A 111 35.09 8.90 -9.00
C ALA A 111 34.42 10.19 -8.49
N GLY A 112 33.99 10.17 -7.21
CA GLY A 112 33.42 11.30 -6.52
C GLY A 112 33.44 11.11 -5.01
N VAL A 113 33.31 12.23 -4.29
CA VAL A 113 33.24 12.27 -2.82
C VAL A 113 32.01 13.10 -2.46
N VAL A 114 31.06 12.50 -1.74
CA VAL A 114 29.84 13.17 -1.27
C VAL A 114 29.85 13.11 0.25
N LEU A 115 29.65 14.27 0.89
CA LEU A 115 29.42 14.34 2.33
C LEU A 115 28.00 14.82 2.55
N LEU A 116 27.26 14.10 3.39
CA LEU A 116 25.86 14.36 3.72
C LEU A 116 25.70 14.57 5.22
N ALA A 117 24.71 15.38 5.60
CA ALA A 117 24.30 15.63 6.97
C ALA A 117 22.86 15.18 7.21
N ALA A 118 22.41 15.27 8.46
CA ALA A 118 21.04 14.92 8.84
C ALA A 118 20.00 15.72 8.04
N ASP A 119 20.30 16.99 7.73
CA ASP A 119 19.41 17.87 6.98
C ASP A 119 19.16 17.36 5.55
N ASP A 120 20.17 16.75 4.91
CA ASP A 120 20.02 16.15 3.58
C ASP A 120 19.07 14.95 3.62
N VAL A 121 19.20 14.10 4.66
CA VAL A 121 18.31 12.95 4.88
C VAL A 121 16.90 13.41 5.16
N LEU A 122 16.72 14.44 5.99
CA LEU A 122 15.42 15.01 6.30
C LEU A 122 14.75 15.55 5.04
N GLN A 123 15.47 16.31 4.22
CA GLN A 123 14.96 16.81 2.95
C GLN A 123 14.58 15.67 1.99
N TRP A 124 15.32 14.56 2.00
CA TRP A 124 14.95 13.38 1.21
C TRP A 124 13.67 12.71 1.74
N LEU A 125 13.50 12.62 3.05
CA LEU A 125 12.29 12.08 3.67
C LEU A 125 11.06 12.93 3.35
N GLU A 126 11.17 14.26 3.41
CA GLU A 126 10.08 15.19 3.10
C GLU A 126 9.56 15.04 1.66
N LYS A 127 10.43 14.68 0.72
CA LYS A 127 10.07 14.48 -0.70
C LYS A 127 9.50 13.09 -1.00
N LEU A 128 9.43 12.22 0.00
CA LEU A 128 9.03 10.82 -0.14
C LEU A 128 7.94 10.47 0.86
N PRO A 129 6.67 10.85 0.59
CA PRO A 129 5.55 10.66 1.52
C PRO A 129 5.38 9.24 2.07
N SER A 130 5.58 8.22 1.24
CA SER A 130 5.54 6.81 1.67
C SER A 130 6.65 6.46 2.67
N VAL A 131 7.82 7.10 2.55
CA VAL A 131 8.95 6.91 3.46
C VAL A 131 8.75 7.70 4.74
N GLU A 132 8.08 8.86 4.70
CA GLU A 132 7.67 9.61 5.89
C GLU A 132 6.72 8.78 6.77
N ASP A 133 5.66 8.18 6.18
CA ASP A 133 4.78 7.26 6.92
C ASP A 133 5.56 6.06 7.47
N TRP A 134 6.47 5.50 6.66
CA TRP A 134 7.31 4.40 7.13
C TRP A 134 8.13 4.77 8.37
N ALA A 135 8.79 5.93 8.33
CA ALA A 135 9.56 6.45 9.46
C ALA A 135 8.67 6.76 10.68
N THR A 136 7.43 7.20 10.45
CA THR A 136 6.45 7.47 11.51
C THR A 136 6.10 6.19 12.26
N VAL A 137 5.86 5.09 11.54
CA VAL A 137 5.51 3.81 12.18
C VAL A 137 6.73 3.17 12.85
N GLU A 138 7.88 3.14 12.16
CA GLU A 138 9.07 2.42 12.64
C GLU A 138 9.82 3.18 13.74
N PHE A 139 9.98 4.49 13.58
CA PHE A 139 10.78 5.32 14.48
C PHE A 139 9.96 6.28 15.34
N ARG A 140 8.63 6.32 15.17
CA ARG A 140 7.76 7.33 15.80
C ARG A 140 8.19 8.75 15.47
N ALA A 141 8.71 8.93 14.24
CA ALA A 141 9.25 10.17 13.75
C ALA A 141 8.57 10.54 12.42
N GLY A 142 7.85 11.66 12.40
CA GLY A 142 7.05 12.12 11.26
C GLY A 142 5.67 12.56 11.72
N VAL A 143 4.92 13.20 10.83
CA VAL A 143 3.58 13.76 11.13
C VAL A 143 2.47 13.05 10.37
N GLY A 144 2.81 12.21 9.38
CA GLY A 144 1.83 11.51 8.55
C GLY A 144 1.08 12.49 7.66
N ARG A 145 1.81 13.35 6.95
CA ARG A 145 1.25 14.55 6.31
C ARG A 145 0.29 14.25 5.16
N PHE A 146 0.50 13.15 4.43
CA PHE A 146 -0.15 12.92 3.14
C PHE A 146 -0.96 11.63 3.04
N GLY A 147 -0.80 10.70 3.97
CA GLY A 147 -1.43 9.38 3.87
C GLY A 147 -0.58 8.30 4.51
N LYS A 148 -0.84 7.05 4.13
CA LYS A 148 -0.21 5.86 4.71
C LYS A 148 0.51 5.06 3.64
N ALA A 149 1.70 4.55 3.91
CA ALA A 149 2.38 3.65 2.98
C ALA A 149 1.51 2.41 2.73
N LEU A 150 1.44 1.95 1.47
CA LEU A 150 0.53 0.86 1.09
C LEU A 150 0.76 -0.42 1.90
N GLU A 151 2.02 -0.78 2.17
CA GLU A 151 2.37 -1.94 2.99
C GLU A 151 1.85 -1.81 4.43
N HIS A 152 1.98 -0.62 5.02
CA HIS A 152 1.51 -0.33 6.37
C HIS A 152 -0.01 -0.30 6.43
N TRP A 153 -0.66 0.26 5.42
CA TRP A 153 -2.10 0.24 5.29
C TRP A 153 -2.60 -1.21 5.23
N PHE A 154 -2.04 -2.03 4.33
CA PHE A 154 -2.44 -3.42 4.14
C PHE A 154 -2.21 -4.24 5.42
N SER A 155 -1.01 -4.14 6.03
CA SER A 155 -0.69 -4.85 7.27
C SER A 155 -1.66 -4.50 8.39
N SER A 156 -2.03 -3.22 8.52
CA SER A 156 -2.96 -2.75 9.53
C SER A 156 -4.38 -3.22 9.29
N TRP A 157 -4.84 -3.22 8.04
CA TRP A 157 -6.18 -3.68 7.64
C TRP A 157 -6.31 -5.20 7.79
N ALA A 158 -5.37 -5.97 7.25
CA ALA A 158 -5.38 -7.42 7.29
C ALA A 158 -5.40 -7.97 8.73
N LYS A 159 -4.74 -7.29 9.66
CA LYS A 159 -4.66 -7.67 11.09
C LYS A 159 -5.92 -7.37 11.90
N GLN A 160 -6.95 -6.72 11.32
CA GLN A 160 -8.18 -6.45 12.04
C GLN A 160 -8.99 -7.74 12.31
N THR A 161 -8.85 -8.75 11.46
CA THR A 161 -9.51 -10.06 11.63
C THR A 161 -8.57 -11.11 12.21
N THR A 162 -9.09 -12.23 12.71
CA THR A 162 -8.27 -13.41 12.98
C THR A 162 -9.02 -14.65 12.45
N PRO A 163 -8.44 -15.40 11.51
CA PRO A 163 -7.11 -15.20 10.90
C PRO A 163 -6.98 -13.84 10.18
N HIS A 164 -5.75 -13.33 10.08
CA HIS A 164 -5.47 -12.10 9.32
C HIS A 164 -5.81 -12.33 7.85
N VAL A 165 -6.39 -11.36 7.15
CA VAL A 165 -6.66 -11.52 5.70
C VAL A 165 -5.35 -11.79 4.95
N SER A 166 -5.26 -12.92 4.24
CA SER A 166 -4.07 -13.26 3.46
C SER A 166 -4.14 -12.75 2.02
N THR A 167 -2.98 -12.62 1.38
CA THR A 167 -2.85 -12.25 -0.04
C THR A 167 -3.46 -13.30 -0.96
N GLU A 168 -3.41 -14.57 -0.56
CA GLU A 168 -3.99 -15.71 -1.30
C GLU A 168 -5.51 -15.61 -1.32
N LEU A 169 -6.14 -15.21 -0.20
CA LEU A 169 -7.59 -15.01 -0.15
C LEU A 169 -8.04 -13.89 -1.10
N LEU A 170 -7.28 -12.80 -1.16
CA LEU A 170 -7.59 -11.65 -2.04
C LEU A 170 -7.37 -11.93 -3.52
N SER A 171 -6.38 -12.75 -3.86
CA SER A 171 -5.99 -13.02 -5.25
C SER A 171 -6.56 -14.32 -5.82
N CYS A 172 -7.16 -15.19 -5.00
CA CYS A 172 -7.69 -16.47 -5.45
C CYS A 172 -8.70 -16.31 -6.60
N GLY A 173 -8.49 -17.06 -7.69
CA GLY A 173 -9.36 -17.03 -8.86
C GLY A 173 -9.33 -15.72 -9.68
N ARG A 174 -8.44 -14.76 -9.37
CA ARG A 174 -8.33 -13.47 -10.07
C ARG A 174 -7.05 -13.41 -10.88
N ASP A 175 -7.17 -13.08 -12.17
CA ASP A 175 -6.01 -12.72 -13.00
C ASP A 175 -5.69 -11.23 -12.80
N LEU A 176 -4.68 -10.93 -11.97
CA LEU A 176 -4.30 -9.55 -11.64
C LEU A 176 -3.47 -8.87 -12.74
N THR A 177 -3.17 -9.55 -13.86
CA THR A 177 -2.36 -9.00 -14.96
C THR A 177 -2.82 -7.61 -15.45
N PRO A 178 -4.12 -7.33 -15.62
CA PRO A 178 -4.57 -5.99 -16.03
C PRO A 178 -4.22 -4.89 -15.00
N LEU A 179 -4.30 -5.21 -13.70
CA LEU A 179 -3.95 -4.28 -12.63
C LEU A 179 -2.44 -4.08 -12.54
N VAL A 180 -1.66 -5.14 -12.72
CA VAL A 180 -0.19 -5.04 -12.85
C VAL A 180 0.21 -4.12 -14.00
N GLY A 181 -0.49 -4.22 -15.13
CA GLY A 181 -0.31 -3.32 -16.27
C GLY A 181 -0.47 -1.84 -15.91
N ALA A 182 -1.33 -1.50 -14.95
CA ALA A 182 -1.56 -0.12 -14.54
C ALA A 182 -0.35 0.55 -13.87
N PHE A 183 0.60 -0.24 -13.32
CA PHE A 183 1.82 0.28 -12.70
C PHE A 183 2.91 0.66 -13.72
N LYS A 184 2.84 0.11 -14.95
CA LYS A 184 3.87 0.29 -15.97
C LYS A 184 3.90 1.72 -16.49
N THR A 185 5.10 2.26 -16.73
CA THR A 185 5.31 3.62 -17.24
C THR A 185 4.58 3.89 -18.55
N GLU A 186 4.47 2.88 -19.43
CA GLU A 186 3.81 2.97 -20.74
C GLU A 186 2.28 3.10 -20.66
N SER A 187 1.69 2.72 -19.52
CA SER A 187 0.27 2.86 -19.28
C SER A 187 -0.10 4.33 -19.00
N GLY A 188 -1.38 4.67 -19.12
CA GLY A 188 -1.87 5.99 -18.71
C GLY A 188 -1.51 6.34 -17.27
N PRO A 189 -1.48 7.64 -16.90
CA PRO A 189 -1.10 8.09 -15.56
C PRO A 189 -2.18 7.81 -14.51
N SER A 190 -3.34 7.31 -14.92
CA SER A 190 -4.43 6.97 -14.01
C SER A 190 -5.14 5.68 -14.40
N ALA A 191 -5.52 4.89 -13.40
CA ALA A 191 -6.43 3.75 -13.53
C ALA A 191 -7.50 3.80 -12.43
N ALA A 192 -8.59 3.08 -12.62
CA ALA A 192 -9.62 2.91 -11.60
C ALA A 192 -9.89 1.42 -11.39
N LEU A 193 -9.94 1.00 -10.14
CA LEU A 193 -10.22 -0.36 -9.70
C LEU A 193 -11.47 -0.32 -8.85
N GLN A 194 -12.45 -1.16 -9.18
CA GLN A 194 -13.66 -1.32 -8.39
C GLN A 194 -13.76 -2.74 -7.84
N CYS A 195 -13.91 -2.85 -6.53
CA CYS A 195 -14.15 -4.10 -5.81
C CYS A 195 -15.45 -4.00 -5.00
N ASP A 196 -15.74 -5.03 -4.20
CA ASP A 196 -16.93 -5.01 -3.35
C ASP A 196 -16.88 -3.88 -2.28
N SER A 197 -15.68 -3.49 -1.87
CA SER A 197 -15.42 -2.31 -1.03
C SER A 197 -14.16 -1.56 -1.47
N GLN A 198 -14.04 -0.31 -1.03
CA GLN A 198 -12.84 0.51 -1.23
C GLN A 198 -11.60 -0.13 -0.58
N ASP A 199 -11.74 -0.66 0.63
CA ASP A 199 -10.66 -1.35 1.33
C ASP A 199 -10.17 -2.59 0.57
N GLU A 200 -11.08 -3.39 0.04
CA GLU A 200 -10.68 -4.53 -0.80
C GLU A 200 -9.96 -4.07 -2.06
N ALA A 201 -10.40 -2.97 -2.69
CA ALA A 201 -9.70 -2.40 -3.84
C ALA A 201 -8.28 -1.96 -3.48
N VAL A 202 -8.06 -1.26 -2.36
CA VAL A 202 -6.71 -0.90 -1.89
C VAL A 202 -5.87 -2.16 -1.62
N ALA A 203 -6.44 -3.16 -0.94
CA ALA A 203 -5.75 -4.40 -0.63
C ALA A 203 -5.37 -5.19 -1.90
N LEU A 204 -6.22 -5.17 -2.93
CA LEU A 204 -5.93 -5.84 -4.20
C LEU A 204 -4.83 -5.15 -5.00
N VAL A 205 -4.67 -3.82 -4.86
CA VAL A 205 -3.52 -3.10 -5.41
C VAL A 205 -2.21 -3.61 -4.77
N TYR A 206 -2.20 -3.80 -3.45
CA TYR A 206 -1.05 -4.39 -2.76
C TYR A 206 -0.76 -5.82 -3.28
N CYS A 207 -1.78 -6.66 -3.39
CA CYS A 207 -1.63 -8.01 -3.95
C CYS A 207 -1.07 -8.00 -5.37
N ALA A 208 -1.53 -7.10 -6.23
CA ALA A 208 -1.03 -7.01 -7.60
C ALA A 208 0.46 -6.62 -7.65
N MET A 209 0.89 -5.68 -6.80
CA MET A 209 2.32 -5.34 -6.69
C MET A 209 3.16 -6.53 -6.22
N GLN A 210 2.64 -7.37 -5.33
CA GLN A 210 3.32 -8.58 -4.83
C GLN A 210 3.46 -9.69 -5.89
N THR A 211 2.71 -9.63 -7.01
CA THR A 211 2.88 -10.59 -8.11
C THR A 211 4.08 -10.29 -9.02
N LEU A 212 4.67 -9.11 -8.89
CA LEU A 212 5.86 -8.70 -9.64
C LEU A 212 7.13 -9.36 -9.09
N PRO A 213 8.21 -9.41 -9.87
CA PRO A 213 9.53 -9.79 -9.36
C PRO A 213 9.89 -9.00 -8.09
N GLU A 214 10.56 -9.63 -7.12
CA GLU A 214 10.81 -9.06 -5.79
C GLU A 214 11.40 -7.64 -5.83
N ASP A 215 12.38 -7.41 -6.70
CA ASP A 215 13.04 -6.11 -6.83
C ASP A 215 12.10 -5.02 -7.37
N GLU A 216 11.19 -5.36 -8.29
CA GLU A 216 10.18 -4.45 -8.83
C GLU A 216 9.05 -4.20 -7.81
N ALA A 217 8.61 -5.24 -7.11
CA ALA A 217 7.61 -5.13 -6.05
C ALA A 217 8.10 -4.19 -4.92
N ARG A 218 9.31 -4.41 -4.41
CA ARG A 218 9.93 -3.58 -3.37
C ARG A 218 10.02 -2.11 -3.77
N LEU A 219 10.27 -1.86 -5.05
CA LEU A 219 10.40 -0.54 -5.61
C LEU A 219 9.06 0.20 -5.71
N LEU A 220 8.02 -0.47 -6.21
CA LEU A 220 6.68 0.11 -6.28
C LEU A 220 6.10 0.34 -4.89
N LEU A 221 6.24 -0.63 -3.98
CA LEU A 221 5.72 -0.55 -2.62
C LEU A 221 6.39 0.58 -1.82
N ALA A 222 7.71 0.77 -1.97
CA ALA A 222 8.43 1.87 -1.35
C ALA A 222 7.95 3.26 -1.82
N ASN A 223 7.23 3.34 -2.95
CA ASN A 223 6.69 4.57 -3.55
C ASN A 223 5.15 4.60 -3.57
N ALA A 224 4.48 3.64 -2.92
CA ALA A 224 3.04 3.53 -2.93
C ALA A 224 2.42 4.15 -1.67
N LEU A 225 1.52 5.12 -1.86
CA LEU A 225 0.84 5.82 -0.78
C LEU A 225 -0.68 5.67 -0.92
N VAL A 226 -1.36 5.32 0.17
CA VAL A 226 -2.82 5.31 0.28
C VAL A 226 -3.29 6.63 0.85
N VAL A 227 -4.18 7.31 0.12
CA VAL A 227 -4.72 8.62 0.48
C VAL A 227 -6.24 8.53 0.50
N THR A 228 -6.82 8.73 1.68
CA THR A 228 -8.27 8.56 1.91
C THR A 228 -8.98 9.87 2.25
N ASN A 229 -8.23 10.95 2.48
CA ASN A 229 -8.75 12.26 2.88
C ASN A 229 -8.49 13.30 1.77
N GLU A 230 -9.47 14.16 1.49
CA GLU A 230 -9.37 15.29 0.55
C GLU A 230 -8.24 16.26 0.93
N ASP A 231 -8.12 16.67 2.19
CA ASP A 231 -7.08 17.62 2.64
C ASP A 231 -5.66 17.09 2.40
N PHE A 232 -5.48 15.79 2.60
CA PHE A 232 -4.21 15.11 2.34
C PHE A 232 -3.92 15.01 0.85
N ALA A 233 -4.93 14.70 0.03
CA ALA A 233 -4.78 14.66 -1.42
C ALA A 233 -4.53 16.05 -2.01
N ASP A 234 -5.16 17.09 -1.46
CA ASP A 234 -4.96 18.48 -1.83
C ASP A 234 -3.52 18.91 -1.53
N SER A 235 -3.08 18.69 -0.29
CA SER A 235 -1.72 19.00 0.15
C SER A 235 -0.66 18.25 -0.67
N LEU A 236 -0.92 16.97 -1.00
CA LEU A 236 -0.01 16.16 -1.80
C LEU A 236 0.07 16.65 -3.25
N ALA A 237 -1.03 17.16 -3.81
CA ALA A 237 -1.05 17.67 -5.18
C ALA A 237 -0.23 18.97 -5.35
N ASP A 238 0.08 19.67 -4.26
CA ASP A 238 0.96 20.84 -4.27
C ASP A 238 2.45 20.47 -4.14
N GLU A 239 2.75 19.20 -3.85
CA GLU A 239 4.12 18.70 -3.82
C GLU A 239 4.57 18.23 -5.21
N GLU A 240 5.82 18.50 -5.57
CA GLU A 240 6.42 17.98 -6.80
C GLU A 240 7.01 16.58 -6.53
N PRO A 241 6.48 15.50 -7.16
CA PRO A 241 7.07 14.19 -7.02
C PRO A 241 8.50 14.19 -7.60
N PRO A 242 9.43 13.41 -7.03
CA PRO A 242 10.79 13.32 -7.55
C PRO A 242 10.79 12.91 -9.03
N ALA A 243 11.54 13.61 -9.88
CA ALA A 243 11.58 13.40 -11.34
C ALA A 243 11.83 11.94 -11.79
N ASN A 244 12.48 11.14 -10.92
CA ASN A 244 12.86 9.76 -11.19
C ASN A 244 12.03 8.72 -10.40
N GLY A 245 11.09 9.14 -9.57
CA GLY A 245 10.20 8.26 -8.80
C GLY A 245 8.96 7.85 -9.58
N LEU A 246 8.52 6.59 -9.44
CA LEU A 246 7.20 6.14 -9.87
C LEU A 246 6.24 6.21 -8.67
N GLN A 247 5.95 7.43 -8.20
CA GLN A 247 5.07 7.61 -7.04
C GLN A 247 3.64 7.24 -7.42
N THR A 248 3.17 6.13 -6.84
CA THR A 248 1.83 5.59 -7.07
C THR A 248 0.96 5.97 -5.89
N VAL A 249 -0.12 6.70 -6.16
CA VAL A 249 -1.08 7.10 -5.13
C VAL A 249 -2.36 6.29 -5.32
N VAL A 250 -2.72 5.51 -4.31
CA VAL A 250 -3.98 4.79 -4.23
C VAL A 250 -4.99 5.70 -3.54
N LEU A 251 -5.96 6.21 -4.31
CA LEU A 251 -6.96 7.16 -3.84
C LEU A 251 -8.28 6.45 -3.56
N THR A 252 -8.80 6.59 -2.35
CA THR A 252 -10.18 6.20 -2.04
C THR A 252 -11.07 7.44 -1.96
N PRO A 253 -12.37 7.34 -2.27
CA PRO A 253 -13.32 8.41 -1.97
C PRO A 253 -13.28 8.80 -0.48
N PRO A 254 -13.50 10.09 -0.14
CA PRO A 254 -13.79 11.20 -1.06
C PRO A 254 -12.56 11.80 -1.77
N ALA A 255 -11.33 11.41 -1.40
CA ALA A 255 -10.10 12.00 -1.95
C ALA A 255 -9.96 11.90 -3.48
N THR A 256 -10.68 10.96 -4.12
CA THR A 256 -10.69 10.75 -5.58
C THR A 256 -11.02 12.01 -6.40
N VAL A 257 -11.67 13.02 -5.82
CA VAL A 257 -11.93 14.31 -6.48
C VAL A 257 -10.63 15.04 -6.88
N HIS A 258 -9.51 14.77 -6.20
CA HIS A 258 -8.20 15.38 -6.47
C HIS A 258 -7.37 14.63 -7.55
N GLN A 259 -7.90 13.57 -8.17
CA GLN A 259 -7.15 12.75 -9.16
C GLN A 259 -6.46 13.62 -10.23
N ASN A 260 -7.19 14.56 -10.84
CA ASN A 260 -6.65 15.34 -11.95
C ASN A 260 -5.48 16.22 -11.53
N ARG A 261 -5.53 16.80 -10.32
CA ARG A 261 -4.43 17.61 -9.79
C ARG A 261 -3.19 16.75 -9.49
N LEU A 262 -3.38 15.58 -8.89
CA LEU A 262 -2.28 14.65 -8.63
C LEU A 262 -1.63 14.16 -9.93
N VAL A 263 -2.44 13.82 -10.96
CA VAL A 263 -1.91 13.45 -12.28
C VAL A 263 -1.14 14.61 -12.91
N GLN A 264 -1.63 15.86 -12.80
CA GLN A 264 -0.94 17.05 -13.30
C GLN A 264 0.38 17.32 -12.57
N ALA A 265 0.44 17.06 -11.26
CA ALA A 265 1.67 17.12 -10.47
C ALA A 265 2.68 16.02 -10.85
N GLY A 266 2.24 14.97 -11.56
CA GLY A 266 3.12 13.90 -12.05
C GLY A 266 2.99 12.57 -11.30
N TYR A 267 2.02 12.45 -10.39
CA TYR A 267 1.71 11.20 -9.72
C TYR A 267 0.98 10.22 -10.64
N ARG A 268 1.26 8.92 -10.45
CA ARG A 268 0.41 7.86 -10.99
C ARG A 268 -0.72 7.59 -10.02
N VAL A 269 -1.97 7.66 -10.47
CA VAL A 269 -3.15 7.53 -9.60
C VAL A 269 -3.91 6.25 -9.87
N ILE A 270 -4.18 5.47 -8.81
CA ILE A 270 -5.12 4.36 -8.86
C ILE A 270 -6.30 4.72 -7.96
N ARG A 271 -7.48 4.94 -8.54
CA ARG A 271 -8.70 5.07 -7.75
C ARG A 271 -9.13 3.69 -7.26
N ALA A 272 -9.20 3.51 -5.94
CA ALA A 272 -9.73 2.32 -5.30
C ALA A 272 -11.19 2.59 -4.88
N LEU A 273 -12.12 1.94 -5.58
CA LEU A 273 -13.56 2.19 -5.50
C LEU A 273 -14.30 0.96 -4.98
N GLY A 274 -15.40 1.18 -4.25
CA GLY A 274 -16.37 0.16 -3.86
C GLY A 274 -17.58 0.13 -4.78
N ARG A 275 -18.52 -0.80 -4.56
CA ARG A 275 -19.77 -0.90 -5.34
C ARG A 275 -20.66 0.33 -5.29
N VAL A 276 -20.58 1.12 -4.22
CA VAL A 276 -21.35 2.37 -4.08
C VAL A 276 -20.87 3.47 -5.03
N ASP A 277 -19.62 3.39 -5.47
CA ASP A 277 -18.99 4.45 -6.25
C ASP A 277 -19.30 4.25 -7.74
N ASP A 278 -20.01 5.19 -8.35
CA ASP A 278 -20.30 5.15 -9.79
C ASP A 278 -19.07 5.55 -10.61
N ALA A 279 -18.58 4.64 -11.45
CA ALA A 279 -17.42 4.89 -12.29
C ALA A 279 -17.44 4.05 -13.58
N VAL A 280 -17.08 4.70 -14.68
CA VAL A 280 -16.94 4.06 -15.99
C VAL A 280 -15.47 3.73 -16.26
N GLY A 281 -15.22 2.66 -17.00
CA GLY A 281 -13.86 2.25 -17.40
C GLY A 281 -13.03 1.74 -16.22
N VAL A 282 -13.68 1.10 -15.25
CA VAL A 282 -13.03 0.48 -14.09
C VAL A 282 -12.51 -0.91 -14.42
N LEU A 283 -11.35 -1.25 -13.87
CA LEU A 283 -10.94 -2.63 -13.71
C LEU A 283 -11.85 -3.29 -12.67
N GLN A 284 -12.43 -4.43 -13.03
CA GLN A 284 -13.23 -5.27 -12.15
C GLN A 284 -12.78 -6.71 -12.31
N PHE A 285 -12.85 -7.46 -11.21
CA PHE A 285 -12.51 -8.87 -11.18
C PHE A 285 -13.71 -9.65 -10.68
N GLU A 286 -13.97 -10.80 -11.30
CA GLU A 286 -14.97 -11.71 -10.79
C GLU A 286 -14.55 -12.21 -9.39
N ARG A 287 -15.55 -12.58 -8.59
CA ARG A 287 -15.30 -13.25 -7.32
C ARG A 287 -14.76 -14.65 -7.59
N ALA A 288 -13.94 -15.14 -6.66
CA ALA A 288 -13.45 -16.50 -6.70
C ALA A 288 -14.60 -17.53 -6.71
N SER A 289 -14.32 -18.72 -7.23
CA SER A 289 -15.22 -19.85 -7.03
C SER A 289 -15.26 -20.24 -5.55
N VAL A 290 -16.36 -20.86 -5.09
CA VAL A 290 -16.47 -21.38 -3.71
C VAL A 290 -15.30 -22.32 -3.39
N ARG A 291 -14.88 -23.14 -4.35
CA ARG A 291 -13.75 -24.05 -4.20
C ARG A 291 -12.45 -23.30 -3.96
N ASP A 292 -12.14 -22.30 -4.77
CA ASP A 292 -10.85 -21.61 -4.70
C ASP A 292 -10.80 -20.68 -3.47
N PHE A 293 -11.93 -20.04 -3.11
CA PHE A 293 -12.05 -19.25 -1.88
C PHE A 293 -11.90 -20.12 -0.63
N ALA A 294 -12.58 -21.27 -0.57
CA ALA A 294 -12.45 -22.22 0.54
C ALA A 294 -11.03 -22.79 0.64
N ALA A 295 -10.37 -23.08 -0.50
CA ALA A 295 -8.98 -23.51 -0.51
C ALA A 295 -8.03 -22.43 0.03
N ALA A 296 -8.27 -21.15 -0.30
CA ALA A 296 -7.49 -20.05 0.25
C ALA A 296 -7.69 -19.88 1.76
N LEU A 297 -8.91 -20.02 2.27
CA LEU A 297 -9.20 -20.04 3.70
C LEU A 297 -8.55 -21.23 4.43
N ALA A 298 -8.47 -22.39 3.78
CA ALA A 298 -7.85 -23.59 4.34
C ALA A 298 -6.32 -23.63 4.20
N SER A 299 -5.71 -22.61 3.57
CA SER A 299 -4.26 -22.52 3.42
C SER A 299 -3.54 -22.37 4.76
N ASP A 300 -2.24 -22.65 4.80
CA ASP A 300 -1.42 -22.52 6.02
C ASP A 300 -1.46 -21.09 6.60
N HIS A 301 -1.62 -20.06 5.76
CA HIS A 301 -1.68 -18.65 6.17
C HIS A 301 -2.97 -18.29 6.92
N MET A 302 -4.08 -18.96 6.58
CA MET A 302 -5.41 -18.69 7.15
C MET A 302 -5.82 -19.74 8.19
N SER A 303 -5.37 -20.98 8.02
CA SER A 303 -5.57 -22.11 8.96
C SER A 303 -7.04 -22.35 9.35
N VAL A 304 -8.00 -22.07 8.46
CA VAL A 304 -9.41 -22.41 8.69
C VAL A 304 -9.64 -23.89 8.37
N SER A 305 -10.42 -24.60 9.20
CA SER A 305 -10.71 -26.01 8.93
C SER A 305 -11.41 -26.18 7.57
N PRO A 306 -11.17 -27.25 6.80
CA PRO A 306 -11.80 -27.40 5.48
C PRO A 306 -13.33 -27.34 5.50
N ALA A 307 -13.95 -27.87 6.55
CA ALA A 307 -15.40 -27.81 6.74
C ALA A 307 -15.89 -26.38 6.99
N ASP A 308 -15.22 -25.64 7.87
CA ASP A 308 -15.57 -24.23 8.15
C ASP A 308 -15.26 -23.32 6.95
N ALA A 309 -14.20 -23.62 6.20
CA ALA A 309 -13.78 -22.86 5.03
C ALA A 309 -14.85 -22.86 3.94
N GLU A 310 -15.45 -24.03 3.63
CA GLU A 310 -16.55 -24.10 2.67
C GLU A 310 -17.80 -23.35 3.15
N ILE A 311 -18.15 -23.48 4.44
CA ILE A 311 -19.27 -22.75 5.05
C ILE A 311 -19.04 -21.23 4.91
N GLN A 312 -17.86 -20.74 5.31
CA GLN A 312 -17.52 -19.33 5.24
C GLN A 312 -17.48 -18.80 3.81
N ALA A 313 -16.93 -19.57 2.86
CA ALA A 313 -16.92 -19.20 1.44
C ALA A 313 -18.34 -18.98 0.90
N ARG A 314 -19.27 -19.90 1.22
CA ARG A 314 -20.68 -19.79 0.83
C ARG A 314 -21.38 -18.63 1.55
N SER A 315 -21.21 -18.52 2.87
CA SER A 315 -21.86 -17.47 3.66
C SER A 315 -21.39 -16.06 3.33
N ALA A 316 -20.15 -15.90 2.85
CA ALA A 316 -19.61 -14.62 2.40
C ALA A 316 -19.86 -14.36 0.89
N GLY A 317 -20.52 -15.28 0.18
CA GLY A 317 -20.68 -15.18 -1.28
C GLY A 317 -19.35 -15.07 -2.03
N CYS A 318 -18.27 -15.64 -1.48
CA CYS A 318 -16.89 -15.51 -1.96
C CYS A 318 -16.39 -14.05 -2.07
N SER A 319 -16.93 -13.16 -1.25
CA SER A 319 -16.46 -11.77 -1.13
C SER A 319 -15.51 -11.64 0.05
N VAL A 320 -14.31 -11.13 -0.19
CA VAL A 320 -13.35 -10.83 0.88
C VAL A 320 -13.87 -9.70 1.76
N SER A 321 -14.49 -8.68 1.18
CA SER A 321 -15.14 -7.60 1.92
C SER A 321 -16.18 -8.11 2.93
N ILE A 322 -17.06 -9.01 2.49
CA ILE A 322 -18.09 -9.58 3.37
C ILE A 322 -17.47 -10.50 4.41
N TRP A 323 -16.54 -11.35 4.00
CA TRP A 323 -15.83 -12.23 4.92
C TRP A 323 -15.13 -11.43 6.04
N HIS A 324 -14.43 -10.35 5.67
CA HIS A 324 -13.74 -9.45 6.59
C HIS A 324 -14.70 -8.85 7.61
N ILE A 325 -15.79 -8.25 7.13
CA ILE A 325 -16.81 -7.61 7.99
C ILE A 325 -17.45 -8.62 8.94
N ARG A 326 -17.81 -9.81 8.47
CA ARG A 326 -18.38 -10.88 9.31
C ARG A 326 -17.43 -11.27 10.43
N ASN A 327 -16.14 -11.41 10.14
CA ASN A 327 -15.14 -11.76 11.15
C ASN A 327 -14.91 -10.64 12.18
N LEU A 328 -14.99 -9.38 11.75
CA LEU A 328 -14.95 -8.25 12.69
C LEU A 328 -16.17 -8.23 13.62
N PHE A 329 -17.38 -8.52 13.11
CA PHE A 329 -18.59 -8.57 13.94
C PHE A 329 -18.58 -9.73 14.94
N GLN A 330 -18.19 -10.93 14.51
CA GLN A 330 -18.12 -12.11 15.37
C GLN A 330 -17.21 -11.91 16.59
N ARG A 331 -16.24 -11.00 16.48
CA ARG A 331 -15.23 -10.73 17.53
C ARG A 331 -15.48 -9.44 18.30
N ALA A 332 -16.63 -8.78 18.10
CA ALA A 332 -16.89 -7.44 18.62
C ALA A 332 -15.76 -6.43 18.31
N ALA A 333 -15.04 -6.65 17.20
CA ALA A 333 -13.93 -5.83 16.73
C ALA A 333 -14.40 -4.74 15.74
N GLN A 334 -15.66 -4.79 15.31
CA GLN A 334 -16.29 -3.66 14.63
C GLN A 334 -16.51 -2.50 15.61
N PRO A 335 -16.06 -1.28 15.30
CA PRO A 335 -16.25 -0.13 16.16
C PRO A 335 -17.72 0.32 16.29
N GLY A 336 -18.64 -0.19 15.45
CA GLY A 336 -20.07 0.13 15.53
C GLY A 336 -20.96 -0.79 14.70
N LEU A 337 -22.28 -0.69 14.92
CA LEU A 337 -23.29 -1.39 14.12
C LEU A 337 -23.39 -0.78 12.70
N PRO A 338 -23.68 -1.58 11.66
CA PRO A 338 -23.97 -1.06 10.33
C PRO A 338 -25.14 -0.09 10.34
N ALA A 339 -25.20 0.85 9.39
CA ALA A 339 -26.28 1.83 9.32
C ALA A 339 -27.69 1.20 9.32
N TRP A 340 -27.86 0.05 8.64
CA TRP A 340 -29.12 -0.68 8.62
C TRP A 340 -29.49 -1.35 9.96
N ALA A 341 -28.54 -1.52 10.88
CA ALA A 341 -28.74 -2.19 12.17
C ALA A 341 -28.88 -1.23 13.36
N VAL A 342 -28.44 0.04 13.24
CA VAL A 342 -28.52 1.04 14.33
C VAL A 342 -29.98 1.33 14.71
N SER A 343 -30.85 1.44 13.72
CA SER A 343 -32.30 1.63 13.91
C SER A 343 -33.01 0.96 12.72
N PRO A 344 -33.14 -0.38 12.75
CA PRO A 344 -33.62 -1.13 11.60
C PRO A 344 -35.09 -0.78 11.33
N SER A 345 -35.39 -0.43 10.07
CA SER A 345 -36.78 -0.25 9.62
C SER A 345 -37.49 -1.61 9.49
N ASP A 346 -38.82 -1.59 9.44
CA ASP A 346 -39.61 -2.81 9.24
C ASP A 346 -39.23 -3.53 7.94
N ALA A 347 -38.80 -2.80 6.90
CA ALA A 347 -38.26 -3.38 5.67
C ALA A 347 -36.95 -4.15 5.90
N VAL A 348 -36.04 -3.62 6.72
CA VAL A 348 -34.79 -4.32 7.07
C VAL A 348 -35.10 -5.57 7.89
N ILE A 349 -35.99 -5.46 8.89
CA ILE A 349 -36.41 -6.58 9.73
C ILE A 349 -37.04 -7.68 8.86
N ALA A 350 -37.96 -7.31 7.95
CA ALA A 350 -38.59 -8.24 7.02
C ALA A 350 -37.58 -8.93 6.11
N ALA A 351 -36.61 -8.18 5.57
CA ALA A 351 -35.56 -8.73 4.72
C ALA A 351 -34.71 -9.76 5.47
N VAL A 352 -34.31 -9.46 6.70
CA VAL A 352 -33.54 -10.38 7.56
C VAL A 352 -34.34 -11.67 7.85
N PHE A 353 -35.64 -11.56 8.14
CA PHE A 353 -36.49 -12.73 8.36
C PHE A 353 -36.72 -13.55 7.08
N ALA A 354 -36.84 -12.90 5.93
CA ALA A 354 -36.99 -13.60 4.65
C ALA A 354 -35.71 -14.35 4.29
N GLY A 355 -34.54 -13.79 4.59
CA GLY A 355 -33.22 -14.39 4.33
C GLY A 355 -32.81 -14.40 2.86
N ALA A 356 -33.75 -14.65 1.94
CA ALA A 356 -33.59 -14.52 0.51
C ALA A 356 -34.96 -14.33 -0.17
N TRP A 357 -34.97 -13.71 -1.36
CA TRP A 357 -36.17 -13.62 -2.19
C TRP A 357 -35.85 -13.35 -3.66
N VAL A 358 -36.86 -13.49 -4.51
CA VAL A 358 -36.80 -13.17 -5.94
C VAL A 358 -37.70 -11.96 -6.24
N ASP A 359 -37.13 -10.87 -6.76
CA ASP A 359 -37.89 -9.63 -7.00
C ASP A 359 -39.05 -9.80 -7.99
N VAL A 360 -38.91 -10.74 -8.93
CA VAL A 360 -39.95 -11.04 -9.94
C VAL A 360 -40.97 -12.08 -9.47
N SER A 361 -40.82 -12.61 -8.25
CA SER A 361 -41.80 -13.52 -7.65
C SER A 361 -42.87 -12.70 -6.92
N GLU A 362 -44.08 -12.64 -7.49
CA GLU A 362 -45.23 -11.99 -6.82
C GLU A 362 -45.47 -12.55 -5.41
N LYS A 363 -45.23 -13.85 -5.20
CA LYS A 363 -45.38 -14.49 -3.89
C LYS A 363 -44.39 -13.95 -2.88
N ASP A 364 -43.11 -13.84 -3.27
CA ASP A 364 -42.05 -13.36 -2.39
C ASP A 364 -42.27 -11.88 -2.05
N VAL A 365 -42.57 -11.07 -3.07
CA VAL A 365 -42.85 -9.64 -2.91
C VAL A 365 -44.05 -9.41 -2.00
N THR A 366 -45.13 -10.19 -2.16
CA THR A 366 -46.32 -10.09 -1.31
C THR A 366 -46.03 -10.50 0.13
N LEU A 367 -45.25 -11.57 0.34
CA LEU A 367 -44.86 -12.01 1.68
C LEU A 367 -43.99 -10.97 2.38
N LEU A 368 -42.98 -10.43 1.69
CA LEU A 368 -42.13 -9.36 2.21
C LEU A 368 -42.93 -8.11 2.57
N ALA A 369 -43.86 -7.70 1.70
CA ALA A 369 -44.77 -6.59 1.95
C ALA A 369 -45.63 -6.80 3.21
N SER A 370 -46.13 -8.03 3.39
CA SER A 370 -46.89 -8.42 4.57
C SER A 370 -46.07 -8.34 5.86
N ILE A 371 -44.84 -8.86 5.85
CA ILE A 371 -43.95 -8.84 7.02
C ILE A 371 -43.53 -7.40 7.37
N ALA A 372 -43.18 -6.59 6.36
CA ALA A 372 -42.73 -5.21 6.55
C ALA A 372 -43.87 -4.21 6.82
N GLY A 373 -45.14 -4.62 6.64
CA GLY A 373 -46.29 -3.73 6.78
C GLY A 373 -46.32 -2.57 5.77
N MET A 374 -45.66 -2.71 4.62
CA MET A 374 -45.55 -1.63 3.62
C MET A 374 -45.53 -2.16 2.17
N PRO A 375 -45.89 -1.33 1.17
CA PRO A 375 -45.87 -1.75 -0.24
C PRO A 375 -44.48 -2.17 -0.72
N GLY A 376 -44.42 -3.21 -1.58
CA GLY A 376 -43.15 -3.76 -2.08
C GLY A 376 -42.21 -2.74 -2.74
N ALA A 377 -42.75 -1.76 -3.48
CA ALA A 377 -41.94 -0.69 -4.08
C ALA A 377 -41.22 0.20 -3.04
N GLN A 378 -41.83 0.39 -1.86
CA GLN A 378 -41.19 1.14 -0.76
C GLN A 378 -40.07 0.31 -0.11
N ILE A 379 -40.27 -1.01 0.02
CA ILE A 379 -39.25 -1.93 0.53
C ILE A 379 -37.99 -1.86 -0.33
N GLU A 380 -38.14 -1.92 -1.65
CA GLU A 380 -36.99 -1.86 -2.56
C GLU A 380 -36.21 -0.54 -2.41
N SER A 381 -36.92 0.59 -2.34
CA SER A 381 -36.31 1.90 -2.14
C SER A 381 -35.51 1.97 -0.83
N VAL A 382 -36.03 1.39 0.25
CA VAL A 382 -35.37 1.35 1.57
C VAL A 382 -34.15 0.41 1.57
N LEU A 383 -34.23 -0.73 0.90
CA LEU A 383 -33.16 -1.75 0.92
C LEU A 383 -32.03 -1.47 -0.08
N THR A 384 -32.30 -0.72 -1.15
CA THR A 384 -31.31 -0.45 -2.21
C THR A 384 -29.99 0.14 -1.69
N PRO A 385 -29.98 1.17 -0.82
CA PRO A 385 -28.74 1.72 -0.28
C PRO A 385 -27.91 0.68 0.50
N PHE A 386 -28.56 -0.28 1.15
CA PHE A 386 -27.89 -1.33 1.93
C PHE A 386 -27.36 -2.48 1.09
N ALA A 387 -27.59 -2.49 -0.23
CA ALA A 387 -26.96 -3.44 -1.14
C ALA A 387 -25.59 -2.95 -1.67
N LEU A 388 -25.34 -1.64 -1.59
CA LEU A 388 -24.19 -0.98 -2.22
C LEU A 388 -23.15 -0.46 -1.23
N GLY A 389 -23.54 -0.24 0.03
CA GLY A 389 -22.66 0.34 1.07
C GLY A 389 -21.52 -0.57 1.53
N PRO A 390 -20.58 -0.04 2.35
CA PRO A 390 -19.38 -0.75 2.80
C PRO A 390 -19.70 -1.94 3.71
N THR A 391 -20.82 -1.89 4.43
CA THR A 391 -21.36 -3.00 5.25
C THR A 391 -22.71 -3.44 4.70
N PRO A 392 -22.76 -4.10 3.53
CA PRO A 392 -24.01 -4.37 2.87
C PRO A 392 -24.85 -5.39 3.66
N LEU A 393 -26.16 -5.15 3.69
CA LEU A 393 -27.15 -6.05 4.27
C LEU A 393 -27.40 -7.24 3.35
N LEU A 394 -27.54 -6.96 2.05
CA LEU A 394 -27.96 -7.93 1.04
C LEU A 394 -27.12 -7.85 -0.23
N GLU A 395 -27.03 -8.97 -0.92
CA GLU A 395 -26.49 -9.07 -2.27
C GLU A 395 -27.62 -9.14 -3.31
N ARG A 396 -27.33 -8.60 -4.51
CA ARG A 396 -28.18 -8.72 -5.70
C ARG A 396 -27.50 -9.63 -6.72
N VAL A 397 -28.14 -10.74 -7.08
CA VAL A 397 -27.66 -11.67 -8.13
C VAL A 397 -28.76 -11.83 -9.17
N GLY A 398 -28.72 -10.98 -10.20
CA GLY A 398 -29.82 -10.83 -11.14
C GLY A 398 -31.10 -10.40 -10.41
N VAL A 399 -32.14 -11.23 -10.52
CA VAL A 399 -33.44 -11.03 -9.83
C VAL A 399 -33.44 -11.55 -8.39
N ASN A 400 -32.39 -12.24 -7.96
CA ASN A 400 -32.30 -12.79 -6.61
C ASN A 400 -31.76 -11.75 -5.64
N ARG A 401 -32.22 -11.82 -4.40
CA ARG A 401 -31.77 -11.05 -3.25
C ARG A 401 -31.41 -12.01 -2.14
N LEU A 402 -30.23 -11.85 -1.55
CA LEU A 402 -29.71 -12.72 -0.50
C LEU A 402 -29.21 -11.88 0.65
N ILE A 403 -29.62 -12.18 1.90
CA ILE A 403 -29.03 -11.56 3.08
C ILE A 403 -27.62 -12.12 3.29
N ILE A 404 -26.63 -11.22 3.29
CA ILE A 404 -25.20 -11.56 3.41
C ILE A 404 -24.58 -11.02 4.71
N ALA A 405 -25.30 -10.11 5.39
CA ALA A 405 -24.89 -9.57 6.68
C ALA A 405 -24.63 -10.68 7.72
N PRO A 406 -23.70 -10.47 8.66
CA PRO A 406 -23.53 -11.35 9.81
C PRO A 406 -24.81 -11.32 10.65
N THR A 407 -25.58 -12.40 10.58
CA THR A 407 -26.83 -12.60 11.34
C THR A 407 -26.61 -13.41 12.61
N GLU A 408 -25.41 -13.95 12.83
CA GLU A 408 -25.08 -14.68 14.06
C GLU A 408 -24.61 -13.72 15.16
N PRO A 409 -25.12 -13.85 16.40
CA PRO A 409 -24.55 -13.13 17.53
C PRO A 409 -23.09 -13.54 17.73
N PRO A 410 -22.22 -12.65 18.27
CA PRO A 410 -20.87 -13.02 18.62
C PRO A 410 -20.90 -14.24 19.55
N ARG A 411 -20.10 -15.27 19.24
CA ARG A 411 -19.89 -16.37 20.17
C ARG A 411 -19.10 -15.80 21.34
N LEU A 412 -19.80 -15.57 22.46
CA LEU A 412 -19.21 -15.13 23.73
C LEU A 412 -18.19 -16.14 24.26
#